data_AF-A0A0S8DR27-F1
#
_entry.id   AF-A0A0S8DR27-F1
#
_cell.length_a   1.000
_cell.length_b   1.000
_cell.length_c   1.000
_cell.angle_alpha   90.00
_cell.angle_beta   90.00
_cell.angle_gamma   90.00
#
_symmetry.space_group_name_H-M   'P 1'
#
loop_
_entity.id
_entity.type
_entity.pdbx_description
1 polymer ?
#
loop_
_entity_poly.entity_id
_entity_poly.type
_entity_poly.pdbx_seq_one_letter_code
_entity_poly.pdbx_strand_id
1 'polypeptide(L)'
;MLCEICGVNEATVEFTEIVDDEVTQLHLCESCAREKGVEMEKHFGIADLLAGLTDAGLEFESEEAEVKCSGCGMTYDDFRKIGRLGCGECYSTFKRNLLPLLKRIHGSTRHLGKSTVKLEKAAGVTKRSELQELRQKLQRAIEMEEFEEAAKLRDRIRELEKKAKEKE
;
A
#
# COMPACT_ATOMS: atom_id res chain seq x y z
N MET A 1 -27.01 10.27 30.95
CA MET A 1 -28.06 10.15 29.90
C MET A 1 -28.10 8.69 29.47
N LEU A 2 -29.26 8.15 29.09
CA LEU A 2 -29.35 6.75 28.67
C LEU A 2 -28.91 6.61 27.21
N CYS A 3 -28.40 5.42 26.87
CA CYS A 3 -28.02 5.07 25.52
C CYS A 3 -29.22 5.17 24.57
N GLU A 4 -29.04 5.85 23.44
CA GLU A 4 -30.10 6.08 22.45
C GLU A 4 -30.51 4.83 21.67
N ILE A 5 -29.68 3.77 21.68
CA ILE A 5 -29.99 2.50 21.00
C ILE A 5 -30.72 1.54 21.93
N CYS A 6 -30.18 1.25 23.12
CA CYS A 6 -30.78 0.25 24.01
C CYS A 6 -31.75 0.84 25.04
N GLY A 7 -31.64 2.14 25.38
CA GLY A 7 -32.45 2.80 26.40
C GLY A 7 -32.26 2.28 27.83
N VAL A 8 -31.33 1.34 28.08
CA VAL A 8 -31.12 0.70 29.39
C VAL A 8 -29.83 1.14 30.06
N ASN A 9 -28.73 1.18 29.33
CA ASN A 9 -27.41 1.50 29.88
C ASN A 9 -27.12 3.00 29.80
N GLU A 10 -26.21 3.49 30.65
CA GLU A 10 -25.72 4.87 30.54
C GLU A 10 -24.90 5.07 29.26
N ALA A 11 -25.13 6.20 28.59
CA ALA A 11 -24.35 6.61 27.44
C ALA A 11 -22.97 7.13 27.90
N THR A 12 -21.92 6.46 27.46
CA THR A 12 -20.52 6.75 27.80
C THR A 12 -19.68 7.08 26.57
N VAL A 13 -20.24 6.91 25.38
CA VAL A 13 -19.58 7.12 24.08
C VAL A 13 -20.41 8.10 23.25
N GLU A 14 -19.76 9.10 22.66
CA GLU A 14 -20.37 9.97 21.66
C GLU A 14 -19.97 9.48 20.26
N PHE A 15 -20.96 9.19 19.44
CA PHE A 15 -20.78 8.64 18.10
C PHE A 15 -21.24 9.68 17.08
N THR A 16 -20.35 10.08 16.17
CA THR A 16 -20.66 11.03 15.10
C THR A 16 -20.59 10.33 13.76
N GLU A 17 -21.70 10.34 13.02
CA GLU A 17 -21.83 9.74 11.70
C GLU A 17 -22.09 10.84 10.67
N ILE A 18 -21.34 10.82 9.57
CA ILE A 18 -21.42 11.79 8.49
C ILE A 18 -21.78 11.05 7.21
N VAL A 19 -22.99 11.28 6.70
CA VAL A 19 -23.50 10.64 5.47
C VAL A 19 -24.08 11.75 4.59
N ASP A 20 -23.62 11.85 3.34
CA ASP A 20 -24.08 12.86 2.37
C ASP A 20 -24.09 14.30 2.92
N ASP A 21 -23.00 14.68 3.59
CA ASP A 21 -22.81 15.97 4.29
C ASP A 21 -23.75 16.23 5.49
N GLU A 22 -24.60 15.28 5.86
CA GLU A 22 -25.41 15.34 7.08
C GLU A 22 -24.67 14.71 8.27
N VAL A 23 -24.58 15.47 9.37
CA VAL A 23 -23.92 15.04 10.61
C VAL A 23 -24.98 14.60 11.61
N THR A 24 -24.93 13.33 12.02
CA THR A 24 -25.75 12.77 13.09
C THR A 24 -24.89 12.45 14.30
N GLN A 25 -25.30 12.90 15.48
CA GLN A 25 -24.63 12.65 16.75
C GLN A 25 -25.51 11.77 17.63
N LEU A 26 -24.93 10.71 18.18
CA LEU A 26 -25.62 9.72 19.01
C LEU A 26 -24.85 9.50 20.32
N HIS A 27 -25.57 9.44 21.43
CA HIS A 27 -24.99 9.07 22.73
C HIS A 27 -25.25 7.58 23.03
N LEU A 28 -24.19 6.78 22.99
CA LEU A 28 -24.25 5.32 23.07
C LEU A 28 -23.56 4.78 24.32
N CYS A 29 -24.01 3.63 24.82
CA CYS A 29 -23.24 2.84 25.77
C CYS A 29 -22.13 2.07 25.05
N GLU A 30 -21.15 1.57 25.80
CA GLU A 30 -19.98 0.87 25.26
C GLU A 30 -20.33 -0.32 24.35
N SER A 31 -21.32 -1.14 24.71
CA SER A 31 -21.73 -2.30 23.91
C SER A 31 -22.35 -1.88 22.58
N CYS A 32 -23.32 -0.96 22.60
CA CYS A 32 -23.97 -0.49 21.38
C CYS A 32 -22.99 0.27 20.46
N ALA A 33 -22.06 1.03 21.03
CA ALA A 33 -21.01 1.70 20.26
C ALA A 33 -20.09 0.68 19.55
N ARG A 34 -19.74 -0.41 20.23
CA ARG A 34 -18.91 -1.48 19.66
C ARG A 34 -19.60 -2.18 18.49
N GLU A 35 -20.88 -2.50 18.63
CA GLU A 35 -21.66 -3.13 17.55
C GLU A 35 -21.78 -2.22 16.34
N LYS A 36 -22.13 -0.94 16.55
CA LYS A 36 -22.24 0.06 15.46
C LYS A 36 -20.91 0.29 14.74
N GLY A 37 -19.79 0.26 15.48
CA GLY A 37 -18.44 0.34 14.91
C GLY A 37 -18.11 -0.82 13.97
N VAL A 38 -18.47 -2.06 14.33
CA VAL A 38 -18.26 -3.25 13.49
C VAL A 38 -19.10 -3.20 12.21
N GLU A 39 -20.29 -2.62 12.26
CA GLU A 39 -21.16 -2.46 11.10
C GLU A 39 -20.59 -1.44 10.09
N MET A 40 -20.09 -0.29 10.56
CA MET A 40 -19.40 0.68 9.69
C MET A 40 -18.12 0.12 9.04
N GLU A 41 -17.37 -0.75 9.74
CA GLU A 41 -16.19 -1.40 9.15
C GLU A 41 -16.53 -2.26 7.92
N LYS A 42 -17.77 -2.77 7.83
CA LYS A 42 -18.26 -3.52 6.67
C LYS A 42 -18.60 -2.60 5.50
N HIS A 43 -19.21 -1.44 5.76
CA HIS A 43 -19.68 -0.52 4.71
C HIS A 43 -18.57 0.31 4.04
N PHE A 44 -17.45 0.56 4.72
CA PHE A 44 -16.24 1.13 4.12
C PHE A 44 -15.15 0.08 3.88
N GLY A 45 -15.57 -1.18 3.78
CA GLY A 45 -14.67 -2.33 3.72
C GLY A 45 -13.80 -2.27 2.48
N ILE A 46 -12.48 -2.27 2.69
CA ILE A 46 -11.50 -2.58 1.65
C ILE A 46 -11.88 -3.89 0.92
N ALA A 47 -12.64 -4.77 1.57
CA ALA A 47 -13.25 -5.96 0.98
C ALA A 47 -14.11 -5.68 -0.28
N ASP A 48 -14.98 -4.67 -0.28
CA ASP A 48 -15.83 -4.33 -1.45
C ASP A 48 -14.99 -3.73 -2.58
N LEU A 49 -13.99 -2.92 -2.21
CA LEU A 49 -13.01 -2.42 -3.17
C LEU A 49 -12.19 -3.57 -3.78
N LEU A 50 -11.77 -4.53 -2.97
CA LEU A 50 -11.04 -5.71 -3.43
C LEU A 50 -11.88 -6.59 -4.35
N ALA A 51 -13.16 -6.78 -4.03
CA ALA A 51 -14.10 -7.51 -4.87
C ALA A 51 -14.24 -6.86 -6.26
N GLY A 52 -14.39 -5.52 -6.30
CA GLY A 52 -14.40 -4.78 -7.56
C GLY A 52 -13.08 -4.88 -8.34
N LEU A 53 -11.94 -4.95 -7.65
CA LEU A 53 -10.62 -5.11 -8.29
C LEU A 53 -10.38 -6.51 -8.86
N THR A 54 -10.97 -7.55 -8.29
CA THR A 54 -10.91 -8.92 -8.83
C THR A 54 -11.72 -9.07 -10.11
N ASP A 55 -12.89 -8.44 -10.18
CA ASP A 55 -13.78 -8.46 -11.36
C ASP A 55 -13.16 -7.72 -12.57
N ALA A 56 -12.23 -6.78 -12.31
CA ALA A 56 -11.44 -6.07 -13.32
C ALA A 56 -10.27 -6.90 -13.92
N GLY A 57 -10.35 -8.24 -13.88
CA GLY A 57 -9.42 -9.14 -14.56
C GLY A 57 -8.10 -9.42 -13.83
N LEU A 58 -8.09 -9.34 -12.49
CA LEU A 58 -6.98 -9.90 -11.70
C LEU A 58 -7.32 -11.33 -11.29
N GLU A 59 -7.04 -12.27 -12.19
CA GLU A 59 -6.82 -13.65 -11.79
C GLU A 59 -5.50 -13.69 -11.01
N PHE A 60 -5.59 -13.52 -9.69
CA PHE A 60 -4.51 -13.93 -8.81
C PHE A 60 -4.52 -15.46 -8.84
N GLU A 61 -3.58 -16.08 -9.56
CA GLU A 61 -3.42 -17.53 -9.60
C GLU A 61 -3.48 -18.08 -8.17
N SER A 62 -4.44 -18.97 -7.97
CA SER A 62 -4.94 -19.46 -6.69
C SER A 62 -4.01 -20.49 -6.02
N GLU A 63 -2.77 -20.63 -6.50
CA GLU A 63 -1.82 -21.62 -5.98
C GLU A 63 -1.31 -21.30 -4.55
N GLU A 64 -1.50 -20.07 -4.07
CA GLU A 64 -1.03 -19.61 -2.74
C GLU A 64 -2.13 -19.60 -1.66
N ALA A 65 -3.29 -20.23 -1.89
CA ALA A 65 -4.43 -20.26 -0.93
C ALA A 65 -4.10 -20.87 0.46
N GLU A 66 -2.93 -21.49 0.63
CA GLU A 66 -2.50 -22.08 1.90
C GLU A 66 -1.55 -21.20 2.72
N VAL A 67 -1.11 -20.05 2.22
CA VAL A 67 -0.17 -19.20 2.97
C VAL A 67 -0.90 -18.61 4.19
N LYS A 68 -0.45 -19.02 5.39
CA LYS A 68 -0.93 -18.49 6.67
C LYS A 68 0.16 -17.64 7.33
N CYS A 69 -0.25 -16.53 7.93
CA CYS A 69 0.63 -15.71 8.75
C CYS A 69 1.10 -16.49 9.98
N SER A 70 2.41 -16.57 10.20
CA SER A 70 3.00 -17.20 11.39
C SER A 70 2.63 -16.50 12.69
N GLY A 71 2.41 -15.17 12.65
CA GLY A 71 2.15 -14.37 13.84
C GLY A 71 0.70 -14.41 14.33
N CYS A 72 -0.29 -14.44 13.43
CA CYS A 72 -1.72 -14.41 13.80
C CYS A 72 -2.57 -15.53 13.19
N GLY A 73 -1.99 -16.42 12.39
CA GLY A 73 -2.67 -17.58 11.78
C GLY A 73 -3.64 -17.25 10.63
N MET A 74 -3.85 -15.97 10.35
CA MET A 74 -4.72 -15.48 9.30
C MET A 74 -4.26 -15.93 7.90
N THR A 75 -5.20 -16.25 7.01
CA THR A 75 -4.95 -16.54 5.59
C THR A 75 -5.11 -15.28 4.72
N TYR A 76 -4.67 -15.35 3.47
CA TYR A 76 -4.95 -14.29 2.50
C TYR A 76 -6.45 -14.15 2.17
N ASP A 77 -7.21 -15.23 2.21
CA ASP A 77 -8.66 -15.18 1.99
C ASP A 77 -9.41 -14.51 3.15
N ASP A 78 -8.94 -14.70 4.38
CA ASP A 78 -9.45 -13.95 5.54
C ASP A 78 -9.22 -12.45 5.32
N PHE A 79 -8.07 -12.06 4.77
CA PHE A 79 -7.78 -10.65 4.42
C PHE A 79 -8.74 -10.15 3.35
N ARG A 80 -9.02 -10.93 2.32
CA ARG A 80 -9.97 -10.53 1.26
C ARG A 80 -11.38 -10.31 1.79
N LYS A 81 -11.83 -11.14 2.75
CA LYS A 81 -13.16 -11.03 3.36
C LYS A 81 -13.27 -9.88 4.36
N ILE A 82 -12.26 -9.70 5.20
CA ILE A 82 -12.27 -8.72 6.30
C ILE A 82 -11.77 -7.35 5.82
N GLY A 83 -10.93 -7.32 4.79
CA GLY A 83 -10.29 -6.11 4.26
C GLY A 83 -9.15 -5.57 5.14
N ARG A 84 -8.81 -6.24 6.25
CA ARG A 84 -7.78 -5.79 7.21
C ARG A 84 -6.79 -6.89 7.51
N LEU A 85 -5.53 -6.51 7.69
CA LEU A 85 -4.46 -7.43 8.10
C LEU A 85 -4.47 -7.61 9.62
N GLY A 86 -4.20 -8.83 10.09
CA GLY A 86 -4.30 -9.16 11.52
C GLY A 86 -3.11 -8.71 12.37
N CYS A 87 -1.89 -8.67 11.81
CA CYS A 87 -0.70 -8.20 12.53
C CYS A 87 0.36 -7.65 11.56
N GLY A 88 1.46 -7.07 12.08
CA GLY A 88 2.54 -6.52 11.26
C GLY A 88 3.23 -7.55 10.35
N GLU A 89 3.28 -8.80 10.76
CA GLU A 89 3.95 -9.88 10.00
C GLU A 89 3.17 -10.27 8.74
N CYS A 90 1.86 -9.96 8.70
CA CYS A 90 1.00 -10.17 7.53
C CYS A 90 1.49 -9.40 6.29
N TYR A 91 2.11 -8.22 6.47
CA TYR A 91 2.66 -7.43 5.36
C TYR A 91 3.80 -8.16 4.65
N SER A 92 4.60 -8.91 5.40
CA SER A 92 5.71 -9.70 4.85
C SER A 92 5.21 -11.02 4.25
N THR A 93 4.28 -11.68 4.95
CA THR A 93 3.69 -12.96 4.55
C THR A 93 2.95 -12.84 3.22
N PHE A 94 2.07 -11.84 3.08
CA PHE A 94 1.24 -11.65 1.88
C PHE A 94 1.82 -10.64 0.89
N LYS A 95 3.13 -10.36 0.98
CA LYS A 95 3.79 -9.29 0.23
C LYS A 95 3.56 -9.39 -1.28
N ARG A 96 3.61 -10.61 -1.83
CA ARG A 96 3.41 -10.87 -3.28
C ARG A 96 2.05 -10.40 -3.76
N ASN A 97 1.00 -10.70 -3.00
CA ASN A 97 -0.38 -10.39 -3.35
C ASN A 97 -0.76 -8.95 -2.93
N LEU A 98 -0.13 -8.41 -1.88
CA LEU A 98 -0.34 -7.04 -1.41
C LEU A 98 0.29 -5.98 -2.32
N LEU A 99 1.47 -6.23 -2.90
CA LEU A 99 2.17 -5.22 -3.70
C LEU A 99 1.37 -4.73 -4.94
N PRO A 100 0.80 -5.61 -5.79
CA PRO A 100 -0.03 -5.18 -6.92
C PRO A 100 -1.27 -4.41 -6.49
N LEU A 101 -1.90 -4.87 -5.42
CA LEU A 101 -3.10 -4.30 -4.82
C LEU A 101 -2.82 -2.88 -4.30
N LEU A 102 -1.80 -2.70 -3.47
CA LEU A 102 -1.40 -1.40 -2.93
C LEU A 102 -0.98 -0.44 -4.04
N LYS A 103 -0.33 -0.92 -5.09
CA LYS A 103 0.03 -0.10 -6.25
C LYS A 103 -1.20 0.42 -6.99
N ARG A 104 -2.29 -0.35 -7.08
CA ARG A 104 -3.55 0.13 -7.69
C ARG A 104 -4.27 1.14 -6.80
N ILE A 105 -4.33 0.90 -5.49
CA ILE A 105 -5.02 1.80 -4.55
C ILE A 105 -4.28 3.13 -4.41
N HIS A 106 -2.96 3.09 -4.19
CA HIS A 106 -2.14 4.27 -3.87
C HIS A 106 -1.36 4.81 -5.08
N GLY A 107 -1.44 4.18 -6.26
CA GLY A 107 -0.65 4.50 -7.46
C GLY A 107 0.83 4.11 -7.39
N SER A 108 1.39 3.95 -6.18
CA SER A 108 2.79 3.57 -5.96
C SER A 108 2.96 2.74 -4.69
N THR A 109 4.01 1.92 -4.65
CA THR A 109 4.36 1.10 -3.47
C THR A 109 5.38 1.79 -2.55
N ARG A 110 5.79 3.02 -2.88
CA ARG A 110 6.77 3.80 -2.11
C ARG A 110 6.45 5.27 -2.17
N HIS A 111 6.24 5.88 -1.01
CA HIS A 111 6.15 7.33 -0.89
C HIS A 111 7.55 7.95 -1.06
N LEU A 112 7.70 8.89 -1.98
CA LEU A 112 8.97 9.57 -2.28
C LEU A 112 9.12 10.92 -1.57
N GLY A 113 8.13 11.35 -0.77
CA GLY A 113 8.11 12.67 -0.13
C GLY A 113 7.27 13.69 -0.88
N LYS A 114 6.98 14.83 -0.22
CA LYS A 114 6.37 16.00 -0.86
C LYS A 114 7.39 16.64 -1.79
N SER A 115 7.19 16.50 -3.10
CA SER A 115 7.96 17.20 -4.11
C SER A 115 7.20 18.42 -4.59
N THR A 116 7.85 19.57 -4.72
CA THR A 116 7.23 20.75 -5.32
C THR A 116 6.92 20.46 -6.80
N VAL A 117 5.76 20.93 -7.25
CA VAL A 117 5.05 20.60 -8.51
C VAL A 117 5.74 21.16 -9.76
N LYS A 118 7.08 21.11 -9.84
CA LYS A 118 7.87 21.43 -11.05
C LYS A 118 8.79 20.30 -11.51
N LEU A 119 8.60 19.09 -10.99
CA LEU A 119 9.27 17.89 -11.48
C LEU A 119 8.31 16.98 -12.27
N GLU A 120 7.42 17.60 -13.06
CA GLU A 120 6.58 16.92 -14.05
C GLU A 120 7.38 16.19 -15.16
N LYS A 121 8.71 16.21 -15.15
CA LYS A 121 9.51 15.31 -15.98
C LYS A 121 9.82 14.02 -15.20
N ALA A 122 8.80 13.19 -15.00
CA ALA A 122 8.87 11.85 -14.40
C ALA A 122 9.77 10.85 -15.15
N ALA A 123 10.40 11.24 -16.27
CA ALA A 123 11.48 10.51 -16.92
C ALA A 123 12.90 10.90 -16.43
N GLY A 124 13.06 12.01 -15.70
CA GLY A 124 14.35 12.51 -15.23
C GLY A 124 14.75 12.00 -13.84
N VAL A 125 13.78 11.80 -12.95
CA VAL A 125 14.02 11.33 -11.57
C VAL A 125 14.42 9.86 -11.54
N THR A 126 13.76 9.02 -12.34
CA THR A 126 14.10 7.59 -12.50
C THR A 126 15.49 7.42 -13.12
N LYS A 127 15.82 8.19 -14.16
CA LYS A 127 17.16 8.17 -14.78
C LYS A 127 18.27 8.66 -13.87
N ARG A 128 18.01 9.67 -13.02
CA ARG A 128 18.99 10.11 -12.01
C ARG A 128 19.26 9.01 -10.97
N SER A 129 18.22 8.29 -10.54
CA SER A 129 18.37 7.13 -9.66
C SER A 129 19.15 6.00 -10.33
N GLU A 130 18.82 5.67 -11.58
CA GLU A 130 19.49 4.60 -12.35
C GLU A 130 20.97 4.92 -12.62
N LEU A 131 21.30 6.17 -12.97
CA LEU A 131 22.69 6.62 -13.13
C LEU A 131 23.47 6.55 -11.80
N GLN A 132 22.83 6.87 -10.69
CA GLN A 132 23.46 6.78 -9.37
C GLN A 132 23.75 5.33 -8.97
N GLU A 133 22.83 4.41 -9.24
CA GLU A 133 23.03 2.97 -9.03
C GLU A 133 24.16 2.41 -9.90
N LEU A 134 24.19 2.77 -11.19
CA LEU A 134 25.26 2.35 -12.10
C LEU A 134 26.63 2.86 -11.67
N ARG A 135 26.72 4.11 -11.16
CA ARG A 135 27.96 4.66 -10.61
C ARG A 135 28.44 3.91 -9.37
N GLN A 136 27.51 3.50 -8.49
CA GLN A 136 27.86 2.67 -7.33
C GLN A 136 28.32 1.27 -7.72
N LYS A 137 27.71 0.67 -8.75
CA LYS A 137 28.15 -0.63 -9.28
C LYS A 137 29.52 -0.54 -9.94
N LEU A 138 29.77 0.54 -10.68
CA LEU A 138 31.09 0.80 -11.29
C LEU A 138 32.18 0.90 -10.21
N GLN A 139 31.94 1.66 -9.15
CA GLN A 139 32.88 1.81 -8.05
C GLN A 139 33.21 0.46 -7.38
N ARG A 140 32.18 -0.37 -7.16
CA ARG A 140 32.36 -1.73 -6.63
C ARG A 140 33.14 -2.64 -7.57
N ALA A 141 32.86 -2.62 -8.87
CA ALA A 141 33.61 -3.40 -9.86
C ALA A 141 35.09 -3.00 -9.92
N ILE A 142 35.41 -1.71 -9.73
CA ILE A 142 36.80 -1.22 -9.63
C ILE A 142 37.46 -1.75 -8.35
N GLU A 143 36.77 -1.69 -7.21
CA GLU A 143 37.25 -2.18 -5.92
C GLU A 143 37.49 -3.70 -5.91
N MET A 144 36.72 -4.45 -6.69
CA MET A 144 36.88 -5.90 -6.86
C MET A 144 37.80 -6.29 -8.02
N GLU A 145 38.46 -5.33 -8.67
CA GLU A 145 39.35 -5.54 -9.81
C GLU A 145 38.68 -6.21 -11.04
N GLU A 146 37.35 -6.10 -11.16
CA GLU A 146 36.57 -6.61 -12.29
C GLU A 146 36.56 -5.60 -13.45
N PHE A 147 37.72 -5.42 -14.08
CA PHE A 147 37.92 -4.36 -15.08
C PHE A 147 37.03 -4.49 -16.33
N GLU A 148 36.65 -5.70 -16.70
CA GLU A 148 35.75 -5.93 -17.84
C GLU A 148 34.32 -5.46 -17.55
N GLU A 149 33.82 -5.74 -16.35
CA GLU A 149 32.50 -5.26 -15.90
C GLU A 149 32.52 -3.74 -15.70
N ALA A 150 33.60 -3.21 -15.12
CA ALA A 150 33.79 -1.77 -14.97
C ALA A 150 33.77 -1.05 -16.32
N ALA A 151 34.38 -1.62 -17.37
CA ALA A 151 34.32 -1.07 -18.72
C ALA A 151 32.87 -1.04 -19.27
N LYS A 152 32.13 -2.15 -19.14
CA LYS A 152 30.72 -2.25 -19.57
C LYS A 152 29.83 -1.24 -18.84
N LEU A 153 30.00 -1.10 -17.52
CA LEU A 153 29.24 -0.16 -16.70
C LEU A 153 29.57 1.30 -17.05
N ARG A 154 30.85 1.62 -17.26
CA ARG A 154 31.30 2.96 -17.68
C ARG A 154 30.70 3.36 -19.02
N ASP A 155 30.72 2.46 -19.99
CA ASP A 155 30.19 2.73 -21.33
C ASP A 155 28.66 2.90 -21.29
N ARG A 156 27.98 2.11 -20.46
CA ARG A 156 26.53 2.27 -20.23
C ARG A 156 26.16 3.59 -19.57
N ILE A 157 26.95 4.06 -18.61
CA ILE A 157 26.77 5.39 -17.98
C ILE A 157 26.90 6.48 -19.04
N ARG A 158 27.91 6.41 -19.91
CA ARG A 158 28.12 7.39 -21.00
C ARG A 158 26.95 7.42 -21.98
N GLU A 159 26.41 6.27 -22.37
CA GLU A 159 25.24 6.19 -23.25
C GLU A 159 24.02 6.87 -22.64
N LEU A 160 23.75 6.63 -21.36
CA LEU A 160 22.61 7.21 -20.65
C LEU A 160 22.76 8.72 -20.47
N GLU A 161 23.98 9.20 -20.16
CA GLU A 161 24.28 10.63 -20.06
C GLU A 161 24.14 11.34 -21.41
N LYS A 162 24.55 10.70 -22.51
CA LYS A 162 24.39 11.26 -23.87
C LYS A 162 22.91 11.35 -24.25
N LYS A 163 22.14 10.28 -24.03
CA LYS A 163 20.68 10.25 -24.27
C LYS A 163 19.90 11.24 -23.39
N ALA A 164 20.44 11.62 -22.24
CA ALA A 164 19.84 12.64 -21.39
C ALA A 164 20.06 14.06 -21.95
N LYS A 165 21.24 14.35 -22.51
CA LYS A 165 21.57 15.64 -23.14
C LYS A 165 20.86 15.87 -24.47
N GLU A 166 20.58 14.84 -25.25
CA GLU A 166 19.90 14.95 -26.55
C GLU A 166 18.37 15.18 -26.43
N LYS A 167 17.80 15.07 -25.22
CA LYS A 167 16.35 15.21 -24.96
C LYS A 167 15.98 16.46 -24.15
N GLU A 168 16.96 17.31 -23.84
CA GLU A 168 16.75 18.69 -23.36
C GLU A 168 16.69 19.66 -24.54
#